data_AF-A0A9E5BJN6-F1
#
_entry.id   AF-A0A9E5BJN6-F1
#
_cell.length_a   1.000
_cell.length_b   1.000
_cell.length_c   1.000
_cell.angle_alpha   90.00
_cell.angle_beta   90.00
_cell.angle_gamma   90.00
#
_symmetry.space_group_name_H-M   'P 1'
#
loop_
_entity.id
_entity.type
_entity.pdbx_description
1 polymer ?
#
loop_
_entity_poly.entity_id
_entity_poly.type
_entity_poly.pdbx_seq_one_letter_code
_entity_poly.pdbx_strand_id
1 'polypeptide(L)'
;YFNKLVIQAGTQSRSGVGIRAAVKDVHAGVYGKVKVARALCYKRRKSIGPAKKNPIPANIDYDLWNGPADVQESIRGNQIDPVNETKSFGSVHYDWHWFWNYGGGDMCNQAIHEIDIARWFLNTHEVAPEVMSIGGRLSYSDCGETPNSVLAVYNYTSAPLIAEVRGLPSDGKMEGPMDKIHKWSKADIGIVIECENATIIVPDYHSAKAYDASGAVIKSYGKEASQVDMSGGASGHHANWFECIRAGSNSDIHAPLRECHISTSLVHAANISYRLGTKKNNGEITDAIKSSSGLSEAYNRMKEHLGVNGVKVDQSSLTLGIPLSVDPKTELFTGANSEAA
;
A
#
# COMPACT_ATOMS: atom_id res chain seq x y z
N TYR A 1 3.95 24.74 -10.07
CA TYR A 1 2.67 25.08 -10.72
C TYR A 1 1.50 25.29 -9.76
N PHE A 2 1.51 24.82 -8.51
CA PHE A 2 0.36 24.99 -7.57
C PHE A 2 0.63 25.86 -6.33
N ASN A 3 1.68 26.70 -6.32
CA ASN A 3 2.08 27.47 -5.13
C ASN A 3 1.04 28.49 -4.63
N LYS A 4 0.01 28.80 -5.43
CA LYS A 4 -1.10 29.69 -5.06
C LYS A 4 -2.39 28.96 -4.69
N LEU A 5 -2.46 27.64 -4.89
CA LEU A 5 -3.66 26.85 -4.60
C LEU A 5 -3.47 26.03 -3.33
N VAL A 6 -4.51 25.98 -2.51
CA VAL A 6 -4.54 25.13 -1.32
C VAL A 6 -5.00 23.73 -1.72
N ILE A 7 -4.05 22.79 -1.85
CA ILE A 7 -4.31 21.42 -2.28
C ILE A 7 -3.92 20.46 -1.17
N GLN A 8 -4.89 19.67 -0.69
CA GLN A 8 -4.69 18.58 0.24
C GLN A 8 -4.84 17.25 -0.49
N ALA A 9 -3.91 16.32 -0.29
CA ALA A 9 -4.04 14.96 -0.79
C ALA A 9 -4.94 14.13 0.13
N GLY A 10 -5.66 13.15 -0.43
CA GLY A 10 -6.55 12.25 0.31
C GLY A 10 -5.86 11.21 1.21
N THR A 11 -4.69 11.52 1.79
CA THR A 11 -3.99 10.67 2.76
C THR A 11 -4.45 11.00 4.19
N GLN A 12 -5.71 10.65 4.52
CA GLN A 12 -6.40 11.18 5.72
C GLN A 12 -5.71 10.82 7.04
N SER A 13 -4.99 9.68 7.10
CA SER A 13 -4.23 9.25 8.28
C SER A 13 -3.24 10.31 8.78
N ARG A 14 -2.74 11.19 7.91
CA ARG A 14 -1.87 12.31 8.32
C ARG A 14 -2.55 13.32 9.24
N SER A 15 -3.88 13.35 9.26
CA SER A 15 -4.67 14.18 10.17
C SER A 15 -5.03 13.48 11.49
N GLY A 16 -4.69 12.18 11.64
CA GLY A 16 -4.94 11.41 12.86
C GLY A 16 -4.07 11.89 14.02
N VAL A 17 -4.67 12.57 15.00
CA VAL A 17 -3.94 13.23 16.11
C VAL A 17 -3.01 12.26 16.86
N GLY A 18 -3.43 11.00 17.06
CA GLY A 18 -2.58 9.97 17.68
C GLY A 18 -1.37 9.62 16.83
N ILE A 19 -1.57 9.45 15.51
CA ILE A 19 -0.49 9.17 14.56
C ILE A 19 0.51 10.33 14.54
N ARG A 20 0.05 11.59 14.45
CA ARG A 20 0.93 12.77 14.47
C ARG A 20 1.80 12.82 15.73
N ALA A 21 1.21 12.51 16.88
CA ALA A 21 1.92 12.49 18.16
C ALA A 21 2.94 11.35 18.23
N ALA A 22 2.61 10.17 17.72
CA ALA A 22 3.53 9.04 17.65
C ALA A 22 4.71 9.33 16.71
N VAL A 23 4.44 9.89 15.51
CA VAL A 23 5.49 10.31 14.57
C VAL A 23 6.42 11.32 15.21
N LYS A 24 5.88 12.32 15.92
CA LYS A 24 6.66 13.32 16.65
C LYS A 24 7.62 12.67 17.65
N ASP A 25 7.16 11.71 18.44
CA ASP A 25 8.00 11.03 19.45
C ASP A 25 9.08 10.15 18.79
N VAL A 26 8.74 9.45 17.69
CA VAL A 26 9.73 8.67 16.92
C VAL A 26 10.79 9.58 16.34
N HIS A 27 10.41 10.72 15.73
CA HIS A 27 11.35 11.70 15.18
C HIS A 27 12.21 12.36 16.26
N ALA A 28 11.67 12.54 17.46
CA ALA A 28 12.41 13.03 18.63
C ALA A 28 13.36 11.98 19.24
N GLY A 29 13.39 10.76 18.70
CA GLY A 29 14.28 9.68 19.14
C GLY A 29 13.86 8.99 20.44
N VAL A 30 12.61 9.17 20.89
CA VAL A 30 12.10 8.61 22.15
C VAL A 30 12.27 7.08 22.23
N TYR A 31 12.17 6.40 21.08
CA TYR A 31 12.25 4.94 20.96
C TYR A 31 13.57 4.43 20.36
N GLY A 32 14.58 5.30 20.23
CA GLY A 32 15.81 5.01 19.49
C GLY A 32 15.61 5.03 17.98
N LYS A 33 16.58 4.52 17.23
CA LYS A 33 16.53 4.53 15.76
C LYS A 33 15.49 3.55 15.23
N VAL A 34 14.79 3.94 14.16
CA VAL A 34 13.95 3.01 13.38
C VAL A 34 14.87 2.00 12.69
N LYS A 35 14.56 0.71 12.83
CA LYS A 35 15.25 -0.42 12.19
C LYS A 35 14.52 -0.90 10.94
N VAL A 36 13.18 -0.91 10.97
CA VAL A 36 12.31 -1.30 9.85
C VAL A 36 10.99 -0.55 9.96
N ALA A 37 10.44 -0.11 8.84
CA ALA A 37 9.06 0.34 8.75
C ALA A 37 8.26 -0.59 7.83
N ARG A 38 7.10 -1.07 8.28
CA ARG A 38 6.26 -1.99 7.51
C ARG A 38 4.91 -1.36 7.21
N ALA A 39 4.50 -1.40 5.95
CA ALA A 39 3.20 -0.99 5.46
C ALA A 39 2.40 -2.23 5.06
N LEU A 40 1.32 -2.53 5.77
CA LEU A 40 0.61 -3.80 5.67
C LEU A 40 -0.81 -3.58 5.16
N CYS A 41 -1.14 -4.21 4.04
CA CYS A 41 -2.47 -4.27 3.45
C CYS A 41 -2.90 -5.74 3.37
N TYR A 42 -3.43 -6.29 4.47
CA TYR A 42 -4.00 -7.64 4.46
C TYR A 42 -5.51 -7.52 4.27
N LYS A 43 -5.92 -7.35 3.02
CA LYS A 43 -7.32 -7.11 2.66
C LYS A 43 -7.76 -8.10 1.59
N ARG A 44 -8.78 -8.91 1.90
CA ARG A 44 -9.35 -9.82 0.91
C ARG A 44 -9.98 -9.02 -0.22
N ARG A 45 -9.59 -9.36 -1.45
CA ARG A 45 -10.25 -8.92 -2.68
C ARG A 45 -10.60 -10.17 -3.46
N LYS A 46 -11.89 -10.50 -3.55
CA LYS A 46 -12.32 -11.74 -4.19
C LYS A 46 -11.93 -11.75 -5.67
N SER A 47 -11.80 -12.95 -6.23
CA SER A 47 -11.66 -13.14 -7.68
C SER A 47 -12.71 -12.29 -8.41
N ILE A 48 -12.26 -11.57 -9.43
CA ILE A 48 -13.15 -10.73 -10.23
C ILE A 48 -13.81 -11.49 -11.36
N GLY A 49 -13.61 -12.81 -11.50
CA GLY A 49 -14.23 -13.65 -12.54
C GLY A 49 -13.56 -13.58 -13.93
N PRO A 50 -13.95 -14.47 -14.86
CA PRO A 50 -13.36 -14.55 -16.18
C PRO A 50 -13.74 -13.35 -17.06
N ALA A 51 -12.83 -12.93 -17.96
CA ALA A 51 -13.03 -11.76 -18.81
C ALA A 51 -14.35 -11.83 -19.60
N LYS A 52 -15.21 -10.82 -19.43
CA LYS A 52 -16.43 -10.62 -20.23
C LYS A 52 -16.39 -9.26 -20.88
N LYS A 53 -16.60 -9.23 -22.20
CA LYS A 53 -16.79 -7.98 -22.95
C LYS A 53 -18.13 -7.36 -22.58
N ASN A 54 -18.14 -6.07 -22.26
CA ASN A 54 -19.34 -5.31 -21.96
C ASN A 54 -19.42 -4.08 -22.87
N PRO A 55 -20.62 -3.68 -23.30
CA PRO A 55 -20.79 -2.42 -24.02
C PRO A 55 -20.43 -1.25 -23.10
N ILE A 56 -19.83 -0.23 -23.69
CA ILE A 56 -19.61 1.05 -23.02
C ILE A 56 -20.99 1.64 -22.66
N PRO A 57 -21.23 2.08 -21.40
CA PRO A 57 -22.50 2.68 -21.02
C PRO A 57 -22.77 3.96 -21.83
N ALA A 58 -23.91 4.01 -22.53
CA ALA A 58 -24.29 5.15 -23.37
C ALA A 58 -24.56 6.45 -22.58
N ASN A 59 -24.69 6.35 -21.25
CA ASN A 59 -24.93 7.48 -20.35
C ASN A 59 -23.64 8.02 -19.69
N ILE A 60 -22.47 7.54 -20.11
CA ILE A 60 -21.16 7.99 -19.62
C ILE A 60 -20.37 8.56 -20.79
N ASP A 61 -19.74 9.71 -20.58
CA ASP A 61 -18.65 10.17 -21.42
C ASP A 61 -17.42 9.28 -21.17
N TYR A 62 -17.29 8.23 -21.99
CA TYR A 62 -16.27 7.21 -21.77
C TYR A 62 -14.87 7.70 -22.11
N ASP A 63 -14.73 8.63 -23.06
CA ASP A 63 -13.45 9.25 -23.36
C ASP A 63 -12.94 10.03 -22.15
N LEU A 64 -13.82 10.82 -21.51
CA LEU A 64 -13.50 11.52 -20.27
C LEU A 64 -13.16 10.56 -19.11
N TRP A 65 -13.90 9.46 -18.97
CA TRP A 65 -13.62 8.46 -17.93
C TRP A 65 -12.30 7.71 -18.17
N ASN A 66 -12.02 7.35 -19.43
CA ASN A 66 -10.82 6.63 -19.85
C ASN A 66 -9.57 7.52 -19.72
N GLY A 67 -9.71 8.83 -19.92
CA GLY A 67 -8.62 9.78 -19.86
C GLY A 67 -7.51 9.40 -20.85
N PRO A 68 -6.23 9.55 -20.48
CA PRO A 68 -5.11 9.30 -21.39
C PRO A 68 -4.76 7.81 -21.58
N ALA A 69 -5.49 6.90 -20.93
CA ALA A 69 -5.26 5.47 -21.07
C ALA A 69 -5.57 5.00 -22.50
N ASP A 70 -4.99 3.88 -22.94
CA ASP A 70 -5.38 3.32 -24.23
C ASP A 70 -6.84 2.92 -24.20
N VAL A 71 -7.64 3.34 -25.19
CA VAL A 71 -9.04 2.93 -25.26
C VAL A 71 -9.10 1.43 -25.49
N GLN A 72 -9.58 0.71 -24.48
CA GLN A 72 -9.74 -0.74 -24.52
C GLN A 72 -11.22 -1.11 -24.44
N GLU A 73 -11.58 -2.29 -24.95
CA GLU A 73 -12.92 -2.83 -24.71
C GLU A 73 -13.16 -2.95 -23.20
N SER A 74 -14.36 -2.60 -22.72
CA SER A 74 -14.69 -2.75 -21.30
C SER A 74 -14.74 -4.24 -20.93
N ILE A 75 -13.64 -4.77 -20.40
CA ILE A 75 -13.53 -6.12 -19.86
C ILE A 75 -13.90 -6.07 -18.38
N ARG A 76 -14.95 -6.80 -17.99
CA ARG A 76 -15.32 -7.01 -16.58
C ARG A 76 -15.45 -8.50 -16.33
N GLY A 77 -14.94 -9.00 -15.22
CA GLY A 77 -15.09 -10.43 -14.94
C GLY A 77 -16.45 -10.79 -14.31
N ASN A 78 -16.86 -10.07 -13.25
CA ASN A 78 -18.06 -10.38 -12.48
C ASN A 78 -19.23 -9.49 -12.92
N GLN A 79 -20.13 -10.07 -13.71
CA GLN A 79 -21.55 -9.72 -13.69
C GLN A 79 -22.31 -10.91 -13.15
N ILE A 80 -22.26 -11.14 -11.84
CA ILE A 80 -23.26 -11.98 -11.19
C ILE A 80 -23.75 -11.28 -9.93
N ASP A 81 -24.18 -10.03 -10.04
CA ASP A 81 -25.45 -9.63 -9.43
C ASP A 81 -25.99 -8.30 -10.00
N PRO A 82 -26.99 -8.33 -10.90
CA PRO A 82 -27.76 -7.13 -11.29
C PRO A 82 -28.45 -6.43 -10.10
N VAL A 83 -28.55 -7.11 -8.96
CA VAL A 83 -29.26 -6.69 -7.74
C VAL A 83 -28.30 -6.22 -6.64
N ASN A 84 -27.09 -6.78 -6.49
CA ASN A 84 -26.21 -6.51 -5.33
C ASN A 84 -24.80 -5.97 -5.63
N GLU A 85 -24.18 -6.24 -6.80
CA GLU A 85 -22.80 -5.76 -7.07
C GLU A 85 -22.79 -4.43 -7.85
N THR A 86 -23.77 -4.22 -8.74
CA THR A 86 -23.81 -3.03 -9.61
C THR A 86 -24.54 -1.82 -9.02
N LYS A 87 -25.27 -1.97 -7.90
CA LYS A 87 -26.05 -0.85 -7.35
C LYS A 87 -25.20 0.20 -6.64
N SER A 88 -24.10 -0.21 -6.00
CA SER A 88 -23.31 0.70 -5.15
C SER A 88 -22.20 1.44 -5.90
N PHE A 89 -21.76 0.95 -7.06
CA PHE A 89 -20.56 1.45 -7.73
C PHE A 89 -20.81 2.05 -9.13
N GLY A 90 -22.06 2.06 -9.60
CA GLY A 90 -22.45 2.74 -10.85
C GLY A 90 -22.09 2.00 -12.14
N SER A 91 -22.21 2.70 -13.26
CA SER A 91 -22.05 2.09 -14.60
C SER A 91 -20.59 1.79 -14.96
N VAL A 92 -19.61 2.26 -14.18
CA VAL A 92 -18.17 1.92 -14.26
C VAL A 92 -17.75 1.16 -13.02
N HIS A 93 -17.09 0.01 -13.20
CA HIS A 93 -16.87 -0.99 -12.15
C HIS A 93 -15.72 -0.60 -11.21
N TYR A 94 -15.78 -0.98 -9.92
CA TYR A 94 -14.65 -0.81 -8.98
C TYR A 94 -13.39 -1.54 -9.45
N ASP A 95 -13.51 -2.64 -10.21
CA ASP A 95 -12.38 -3.50 -10.57
C ASP A 95 -11.37 -2.89 -11.55
N TRP A 96 -11.56 -1.65 -12.03
CA TRP A 96 -10.61 -0.96 -12.93
C TRP A 96 -9.18 -0.98 -12.38
N HIS A 97 -9.04 -0.93 -11.05
CA HIS A 97 -7.73 -0.91 -10.39
C HIS A 97 -6.93 -2.22 -10.54
N TRP A 98 -7.54 -3.33 -10.99
CA TRP A 98 -6.86 -4.60 -11.27
C TRP A 98 -6.24 -4.69 -12.67
N PHE A 99 -6.44 -3.67 -13.51
CA PHE A 99 -5.93 -3.63 -14.88
C PHE A 99 -4.83 -2.56 -14.99
N TRP A 100 -3.69 -2.92 -15.56
CA TRP A 100 -2.52 -2.04 -15.66
C TRP A 100 -2.79 -0.76 -16.46
N ASN A 101 -3.78 -0.80 -17.37
CA ASN A 101 -4.19 0.35 -18.15
C ASN A 101 -4.81 1.48 -17.30
N TYR A 102 -5.40 1.13 -16.14
CA TYR A 102 -6.13 2.09 -15.31
C TYR A 102 -5.59 2.18 -13.88
N GLY A 103 -4.94 1.13 -13.36
CA GLY A 103 -4.49 1.08 -11.97
C GLY A 103 -3.30 0.16 -11.73
N GLY A 104 -3.04 -0.11 -10.45
CA GLY A 104 -1.86 -0.85 -9.99
C GLY A 104 -2.16 -1.81 -8.86
N GLY A 105 -3.38 -2.34 -8.81
CA GLY A 105 -3.86 -3.26 -7.77
C GLY A 105 -3.95 -2.62 -6.39
N ASP A 106 -4.00 -3.47 -5.37
CA ASP A 106 -4.01 -3.01 -3.97
C ASP A 106 -2.70 -2.34 -3.53
N MET A 107 -1.60 -2.49 -4.29
CA MET A 107 -0.40 -1.69 -4.09
C MET A 107 -0.70 -0.19 -4.27
N CYS A 108 -1.45 0.19 -5.32
CA CYS A 108 -1.85 1.57 -5.56
C CYS A 108 -3.18 1.97 -4.89
N ASN A 109 -4.10 1.02 -4.68
CA ASN A 109 -5.45 1.31 -4.17
C ASN A 109 -5.51 1.39 -2.63
N GLN A 110 -4.75 0.57 -1.91
CA GLN A 110 -4.76 0.57 -0.44
C GLN A 110 -3.37 0.84 0.14
N ALA A 111 -2.36 0.06 -0.24
CA ALA A 111 -1.03 0.09 0.38
C ALA A 111 -0.34 1.47 0.32
N ILE A 112 -0.73 2.33 -0.62
CA ILE A 112 -0.31 3.73 -0.69
C ILE A 112 -0.53 4.46 0.65
N HIS A 113 -1.63 4.22 1.34
CA HIS A 113 -1.96 4.88 2.61
C HIS A 113 -1.01 4.43 3.72
N GLU A 114 -0.69 3.14 3.78
CA GLU A 114 0.23 2.60 4.78
C GLU A 114 1.69 2.96 4.46
N ILE A 115 2.08 2.95 3.18
CA ILE A 115 3.41 3.37 2.72
C ILE A 115 3.65 4.85 3.05
N ASP A 116 2.65 5.70 2.87
CA ASP A 116 2.74 7.13 3.19
C ASP A 116 3.04 7.38 4.67
N ILE A 117 2.33 6.69 5.57
CA ILE A 117 2.57 6.80 7.02
C ILE A 117 3.90 6.15 7.41
N ALA A 118 4.25 4.99 6.83
CA ALA A 118 5.55 4.35 7.09
C ALA A 118 6.73 5.25 6.69
N ARG A 119 6.66 5.89 5.52
CA ARG A 119 7.63 6.93 5.09
C ARG A 119 7.68 8.09 6.07
N TRP A 120 6.52 8.52 6.56
CA TRP A 120 6.46 9.62 7.51
C TRP A 120 7.20 9.29 8.80
N PHE A 121 7.04 8.07 9.35
CA PHE A 121 7.84 7.61 10.49
C PHE A 121 9.34 7.51 10.20
N LEU A 122 9.73 7.09 8.99
CA LEU A 122 11.14 7.09 8.56
C LEU A 122 11.73 8.49 8.36
N ASN A 123 10.90 9.53 8.39
CA ASN A 123 11.28 10.91 8.14
C ASN A 123 11.92 11.12 6.76
N THR A 124 11.37 10.45 5.73
CA THR A 124 11.88 10.53 4.35
C THR A 124 10.92 11.31 3.43
N HIS A 125 11.47 12.28 2.72
CA HIS A 125 10.74 13.21 1.83
C HIS A 125 11.07 13.02 0.34
N GLU A 126 11.73 11.91 0.02
CA GLU A 126 12.24 11.57 -1.30
C GLU A 126 11.89 10.10 -1.59
N VAL A 127 11.94 9.71 -2.86
CA VAL A 127 11.79 8.29 -3.24
C VAL A 127 12.96 7.46 -2.72
N ALA A 128 12.74 6.16 -2.54
CA ALA A 128 13.81 5.27 -2.12
C ALA A 128 14.84 5.07 -3.24
N PRO A 129 16.14 5.02 -2.93
CA PRO A 129 17.18 4.86 -3.94
C PRO A 129 17.19 3.48 -4.59
N GLU A 130 16.57 2.48 -3.96
CA GLU A 130 16.40 1.15 -4.52
C GLU A 130 15.03 0.57 -4.15
N VAL A 131 14.41 -0.10 -5.11
CA VAL A 131 13.16 -0.84 -4.93
C VAL A 131 13.22 -2.21 -5.60
N MET A 132 12.59 -3.21 -4.98
CA MET A 132 12.39 -4.53 -5.55
C MET A 132 11.08 -5.13 -5.02
N SER A 133 10.41 -5.97 -5.82
CA SER A 133 9.14 -6.60 -5.45
C SER A 133 9.07 -8.08 -5.82
N ILE A 134 8.34 -8.86 -5.03
CA ILE A 134 8.02 -10.27 -5.29
C ILE A 134 6.53 -10.45 -5.13
N GLY A 135 5.86 -11.09 -6.08
CA GLY A 135 4.42 -11.27 -5.96
C GLY A 135 3.79 -12.15 -7.03
N GLY A 136 2.48 -12.19 -7.02
CA GLY A 136 1.69 -12.84 -8.05
C GLY A 136 0.19 -12.60 -7.87
N ARG A 137 -0.56 -12.98 -8.91
CA ARG A 137 -2.00 -13.15 -8.84
C ARG A 137 -2.31 -14.63 -8.61
N LEU A 138 -2.63 -14.98 -7.36
CA LEU A 138 -2.55 -16.33 -6.82
C LEU A 138 -3.92 -16.80 -6.33
N SER A 139 -4.18 -18.10 -6.52
CA SER A 139 -5.43 -18.80 -6.17
C SER A 139 -6.70 -18.29 -6.89
N TYR A 140 -6.58 -17.35 -7.81
CA TYR A 140 -7.69 -16.84 -8.61
C TYR A 140 -7.59 -17.33 -10.06
N SER A 141 -8.75 -17.62 -10.64
CA SER A 141 -8.93 -17.79 -12.08
C SER A 141 -9.86 -16.68 -12.54
N ASP A 142 -9.28 -15.56 -12.99
CA ASP A 142 -10.00 -14.35 -13.36
C ASP A 142 -9.23 -13.50 -14.38
N CYS A 143 -9.80 -12.35 -14.73
CA CYS A 143 -9.24 -11.43 -15.70
C CYS A 143 -8.38 -10.30 -15.11
N GLY A 144 -8.06 -10.33 -13.81
CA GLY A 144 -7.22 -9.29 -13.22
C GLY A 144 -5.76 -9.45 -13.62
N GLU A 145 -5.05 -8.34 -13.77
CA GLU A 145 -3.66 -8.33 -14.26
C GLU A 145 -2.65 -8.05 -13.13
N THR A 146 -3.07 -7.26 -12.14
CA THR A 146 -2.20 -6.90 -11.02
C THR A 146 -2.18 -8.00 -9.94
N PRO A 147 -1.07 -8.14 -9.18
CA PRO A 147 -0.98 -9.16 -8.14
C PRO A 147 -1.98 -8.91 -7.01
N ASN A 148 -2.55 -9.97 -6.46
CA ASN A 148 -3.34 -9.93 -5.21
C ASN A 148 -2.49 -10.20 -3.97
N SER A 149 -1.28 -10.74 -4.16
CA SER A 149 -0.29 -10.93 -3.10
C SER A 149 1.06 -10.46 -3.59
N VAL A 150 1.59 -9.39 -2.99
CA VAL A 150 2.87 -8.78 -3.39
C VAL A 150 3.57 -8.18 -2.18
N LEU A 151 4.88 -8.40 -2.13
CA LEU A 151 5.82 -7.82 -1.19
C LEU A 151 6.73 -6.86 -1.96
N ALA A 152 6.97 -5.66 -1.44
CA ALA A 152 7.96 -4.74 -1.98
C ALA A 152 8.88 -4.25 -0.85
N VAL A 153 10.16 -4.06 -1.17
CA VAL A 153 11.15 -3.45 -0.28
C VAL A 153 11.69 -2.20 -0.94
N TYR A 154 11.75 -1.13 -0.14
CA TYR A 154 12.30 0.17 -0.50
C TYR A 154 13.47 0.46 0.45
N ASN A 155 14.69 0.42 -0.08
CA ASN A 155 15.90 0.52 0.73
C ASN A 155 16.30 1.97 0.95
N TYR A 156 15.71 2.65 1.92
CA TYR A 156 16.24 3.92 2.39
C TYR A 156 17.53 3.74 3.19
N THR A 157 18.39 4.76 3.16
CA THR A 157 19.63 4.79 3.96
C THR A 157 19.38 4.69 5.46
N SER A 158 18.26 5.24 5.96
CA SER A 158 17.90 5.22 7.38
C SER A 158 17.46 3.84 7.85
N ALA A 159 16.47 3.25 7.17
CA ALA A 159 15.95 1.92 7.41
C ALA A 159 15.10 1.45 6.21
N PRO A 160 15.00 0.15 5.93
CA PRO A 160 14.12 -0.35 4.87
C PRO A 160 12.64 -0.07 5.21
N LEU A 161 11.89 0.32 4.19
CA LEU A 161 10.43 0.27 4.18
C LEU A 161 10.00 -1.01 3.46
N ILE A 162 9.16 -1.82 4.12
CA ILE A 162 8.64 -3.08 3.57
C ILE A 162 7.13 -2.95 3.40
N ALA A 163 6.63 -3.05 2.17
CA ALA A 163 5.19 -3.08 1.90
C ALA A 163 4.72 -4.50 1.62
N GLU A 164 3.62 -4.92 2.24
CA GLU A 164 3.03 -6.24 2.06
C GLU A 164 1.54 -6.12 1.76
N VAL A 165 1.15 -6.65 0.61
CA VAL A 165 -0.23 -6.85 0.21
C VAL A 165 -0.55 -8.34 0.28
N ARG A 166 -1.61 -8.70 1.00
CA ARG A 166 -2.13 -10.08 1.08
C ARG A 166 -3.62 -10.07 0.78
N GLY A 167 -3.99 -10.69 -0.34
CA GLY A 167 -5.38 -10.87 -0.76
C GLY A 167 -6.02 -12.17 -0.29
N LEU A 168 -5.25 -13.06 0.33
CA LEU A 168 -5.68 -14.40 0.73
C LEU A 168 -5.96 -14.48 2.26
N PRO A 169 -6.89 -15.36 2.69
CA PRO A 169 -7.24 -15.53 4.10
C PRO A 169 -6.11 -16.16 4.92
N SER A 170 -6.16 -16.01 6.24
CA SER A 170 -5.12 -16.51 7.15
C SER A 170 -5.18 -18.02 7.40
N ASP A 171 -6.30 -18.68 7.08
CA ASP A 171 -6.57 -20.08 7.43
C ASP A 171 -6.83 -20.98 6.20
N GLY A 172 -6.57 -20.46 5.00
CA GLY A 172 -6.77 -21.19 3.74
C GLY A 172 -8.23 -21.33 3.30
N LYS A 173 -9.18 -20.84 4.09
CA LYS A 173 -10.62 -20.90 3.76
C LYS A 173 -11.02 -19.57 3.14
N MET A 174 -11.53 -19.58 1.91
CA MET A 174 -11.81 -18.35 1.15
C MET A 174 -12.70 -17.33 1.89
N GLU A 175 -13.60 -17.79 2.77
CA GLU A 175 -14.45 -16.92 3.61
C GLU A 175 -13.93 -16.73 5.05
N GLY A 176 -12.75 -17.25 5.37
CA GLY A 176 -12.08 -17.16 6.67
C GLY A 176 -11.56 -15.76 7.00
N PRO A 177 -10.99 -15.55 8.19
CA PRO A 177 -10.45 -14.26 8.59
C PRO A 177 -9.24 -13.84 7.75
N MET A 178 -9.01 -12.53 7.66
CA MET A 178 -7.75 -12.01 7.14
C MET A 178 -6.62 -12.18 8.15
N ASP A 179 -5.40 -12.23 7.61
CA ASP A 179 -4.19 -12.20 8.41
C ASP A 179 -4.08 -10.91 9.22
N LYS A 180 -3.31 -10.94 10.30
CA LYS A 180 -3.24 -9.83 11.26
C LYS A 180 -1.85 -9.23 11.36
N ILE A 181 -1.86 -7.95 11.66
CA ILE A 181 -0.70 -7.12 11.94
C ILE A 181 -0.19 -7.54 13.31
N HIS A 182 0.75 -8.48 13.33
CA HIS A 182 1.46 -8.91 14.53
C HIS A 182 0.59 -9.63 15.58
N LYS A 183 1.23 -10.43 16.45
CA LYS A 183 0.57 -11.21 17.52
C LYS A 183 -0.27 -10.40 18.53
N TRP A 184 -0.09 -9.08 18.57
CA TRP A 184 -0.68 -8.20 19.60
C TRP A 184 -1.69 -7.18 19.05
N SER A 185 -1.84 -7.09 17.73
CA SER A 185 -2.82 -6.19 17.13
C SER A 185 -3.97 -6.97 16.51
N LYS A 186 -5.14 -6.34 16.54
CA LYS A 186 -6.37 -6.86 15.94
C LYS A 186 -6.54 -6.39 14.50
N ALA A 187 -5.68 -5.50 14.01
CA ALA A 187 -5.79 -4.91 12.68
C ALA A 187 -5.20 -5.83 11.61
N ASP A 188 -5.78 -5.79 10.42
CA ASP A 188 -5.38 -6.46 9.18
C ASP A 188 -4.77 -5.45 8.17
N ILE A 189 -5.02 -4.15 8.36
CA ILE A 189 -4.43 -3.04 7.60
C ILE A 189 -3.77 -2.03 8.56
N GLY A 190 -2.54 -1.59 8.28
CA GLY A 190 -1.82 -0.71 9.19
C GLY A 190 -0.30 -0.69 9.04
N ILE A 191 0.36 -0.06 10.01
CA ILE A 191 1.80 0.23 9.98
C ILE A 191 2.47 -0.35 11.22
N VAL A 192 3.64 -0.97 11.03
CA VAL A 192 4.52 -1.44 12.11
C VAL A 192 5.88 -0.76 11.99
N ILE A 193 6.28 -0.02 13.01
CA ILE A 193 7.59 0.63 13.08
C ILE A 193 8.40 -0.05 14.17
N GLU A 194 9.42 -0.78 13.77
CA GLU A 194 10.35 -1.43 14.68
C GLU A 194 11.49 -0.46 14.98
N CYS A 195 11.58 0.03 16.22
CA CYS A 195 12.68 0.85 16.71
C CYS A 195 13.59 0.04 17.63
N GLU A 196 14.73 0.61 18.01
CA GLU A 196 15.69 -0.03 18.93
C GLU A 196 15.07 -0.42 20.28
N ASN A 197 14.19 0.41 20.83
CA ASN A 197 13.68 0.26 22.20
C ASN A 197 12.16 0.01 22.28
N ALA A 198 11.45 0.04 21.14
CA ALA A 198 10.00 -0.20 21.10
C ALA A 198 9.52 -0.58 19.70
N THR A 199 8.34 -1.20 19.63
CA THR A 199 7.59 -1.37 18.39
C THR A 199 6.35 -0.48 18.42
N ILE A 200 6.17 0.37 17.42
CA ILE A 200 4.98 1.21 17.26
C ILE A 200 4.04 0.53 16.26
N ILE A 201 2.78 0.37 16.64
CA ILE A 201 1.72 -0.14 15.76
C ILE A 201 0.71 0.97 15.53
N VAL A 202 0.38 1.22 14.27
CA VAL A 202 -0.71 2.09 13.82
C VAL A 202 -1.78 1.21 13.20
N PRO A 203 -2.86 0.88 13.94
CA PRO A 203 -3.87 -0.08 13.50
C PRO A 203 -5.02 0.57 12.70
N ASP A 204 -5.11 1.89 12.69
CA ASP A 204 -6.19 2.64 12.05
C ASP A 204 -5.74 4.06 11.66
N TYR A 205 -6.68 4.90 11.22
CA TYR A 205 -6.43 6.26 10.73
C TYR A 205 -6.24 7.31 11.84
N HIS A 206 -6.32 6.93 13.13
CA HIS A 206 -6.45 7.86 14.24
C HIS A 206 -5.47 7.63 15.39
N SER A 207 -5.11 6.37 15.64
CA SER A 207 -4.43 5.94 16.85
C SER A 207 -3.08 5.26 16.56
N ALA A 208 -2.24 5.20 17.59
CA ALA A 208 -1.04 4.41 17.59
C ALA A 208 -0.76 3.88 19.00
N LYS A 209 -0.02 2.78 19.10
CA LYS A 209 0.45 2.24 20.39
C LYS A 209 1.91 1.84 20.28
N ALA A 210 2.71 2.20 21.27
CA ALA A 210 4.08 1.78 21.42
C ALA A 210 4.16 0.62 22.44
N TYR A 211 4.92 -0.41 22.08
CA TYR A 211 5.08 -1.64 22.85
C TYR A 211 6.57 -1.88 23.17
N ASP A 212 6.87 -2.44 24.34
CA ASP A 212 8.21 -2.91 24.67
C ASP A 212 8.51 -4.29 24.07
N ALA A 213 9.73 -4.79 24.29
CA ALA A 213 10.16 -6.10 23.83
C ALA A 213 9.34 -7.27 24.40
N SER A 214 8.70 -7.10 25.57
CA SER A 214 7.80 -8.11 26.16
C SER A 214 6.41 -8.11 25.52
N GLY A 215 6.06 -7.04 24.80
CA GLY A 215 4.73 -6.80 24.25
C GLY A 215 3.81 -6.00 25.18
N ALA A 216 4.33 -5.43 26.27
CA ALA A 216 3.56 -4.53 27.11
C ALA A 216 3.43 -3.15 26.46
N VAL A 217 2.26 -2.52 26.60
CA VAL A 217 2.03 -1.17 26.08
C VAL A 217 2.82 -0.17 26.92
N ILE A 218 3.75 0.55 26.30
CA ILE A 218 4.50 1.65 26.91
C ILE A 218 3.68 2.95 26.82
N LYS A 219 3.02 3.18 25.68
CA LYS A 219 2.27 4.41 25.41
C LYS A 219 1.16 4.20 24.39
N SER A 220 0.02 4.82 24.64
CA SER A 220 -1.11 4.91 23.70
C SER A 220 -1.24 6.34 23.19
N TYR A 221 -1.55 6.49 21.91
CA TYR A 221 -1.70 7.77 21.24
C TYR A 221 -3.07 7.89 20.60
N GLY A 222 -3.74 9.03 20.82
CA GLY A 222 -5.06 9.29 20.26
C GLY A 222 -6.16 8.39 20.82
N LYS A 223 -7.28 8.34 20.10
CA LYS A 223 -8.43 7.47 20.38
C LYS A 223 -8.57 6.48 19.23
N GLU A 224 -8.97 5.25 19.54
CA GLU A 224 -9.22 4.23 18.51
C GLU A 224 -10.38 4.65 17.61
N ALA A 225 -10.43 4.16 16.36
CA ALA A 225 -11.48 4.53 15.40
C ALA A 225 -12.91 4.35 15.94
N SER A 226 -13.15 3.34 16.79
CA SER A 226 -14.45 3.09 17.44
C SER A 226 -14.89 4.20 18.42
N GLN A 227 -13.98 5.10 18.76
CA GLN A 227 -14.15 6.18 19.75
C GLN A 227 -14.07 7.57 19.11
N VAL A 228 -13.96 7.65 17.78
CA VAL A 228 -13.87 8.88 17.02
C VAL A 228 -15.16 9.09 16.23
N ASP A 229 -15.64 10.33 16.18
CA ASP A 229 -16.74 10.69 15.30
C ASP A 229 -16.27 10.69 13.84
N MET A 230 -16.72 9.67 13.09
CA MET A 230 -16.38 9.47 11.68
C MET A 230 -17.23 10.33 10.73
N SER A 231 -18.16 11.15 11.24
CA SER A 231 -19.03 12.00 10.41
C SER A 231 -18.28 13.07 9.62
N GLY A 232 -16.98 13.29 9.92
CA GLY A 232 -16.13 14.22 9.18
C GLY A 232 -16.50 15.69 9.38
N GLY A 233 -17.08 16.03 10.54
CA GLY A 233 -17.53 17.38 10.92
C GLY A 233 -16.40 18.43 11.03
N ALA A 234 -16.51 19.38 11.96
CA ALA A 234 -15.61 20.53 12.09
C ALA A 234 -14.18 20.22 12.59
N SER A 235 -13.68 18.98 12.41
CA SER A 235 -12.33 18.57 12.81
C SER A 235 -11.74 17.54 11.84
N GLY A 236 -10.43 17.30 11.93
CA GLY A 236 -9.75 16.29 11.11
C GLY A 236 -9.33 16.80 9.73
N HIS A 237 -9.34 15.91 8.74
CA HIS A 237 -8.68 16.11 7.45
C HIS A 237 -9.27 17.27 6.63
N HIS A 238 -10.59 17.23 6.38
CA HIS A 238 -11.28 18.29 5.63
C HIS A 238 -11.29 19.62 6.40
N ALA A 239 -11.44 19.58 7.72
CA ALA A 239 -11.41 20.80 8.55
C ALA A 239 -10.06 21.53 8.40
N ASN A 240 -8.94 20.79 8.47
CA ASN A 240 -7.61 21.35 8.23
C ASN A 240 -7.49 21.97 6.82
N TRP A 241 -8.06 21.33 5.80
CA TRP A 241 -8.07 21.91 4.44
C TRP A 241 -8.86 23.21 4.37
N PHE A 242 -10.08 23.26 4.93
CA PHE A 242 -10.88 24.48 4.98
C PHE A 242 -10.21 25.60 5.78
N GLU A 243 -9.52 25.28 6.87
CA GLU A 243 -8.71 26.24 7.63
C GLU A 243 -7.58 26.82 6.78
N CYS A 244 -6.83 25.98 6.05
CA CYS A 244 -5.78 26.41 5.13
C CYS A 244 -6.33 27.28 3.99
N ILE A 245 -7.50 26.95 3.43
CA ILE A 245 -8.17 27.78 2.42
C ILE A 245 -8.51 29.15 2.98
N ARG A 246 -9.13 29.21 4.17
CA ARG A 246 -9.50 30.47 4.82
C ARG A 246 -8.28 31.32 5.17
N ALA A 247 -7.18 30.68 5.57
CA ALA A 247 -5.92 31.36 5.84
C ALA A 247 -5.17 31.79 4.56
N GLY A 248 -5.54 31.26 3.39
CA GLY A 248 -4.81 31.46 2.14
C GLY A 248 -3.39 30.90 2.19
N SER A 249 -3.12 29.88 3.02
CA SER A 249 -1.79 29.34 3.25
C SER A 249 -1.79 27.81 3.30
N ASN A 250 -0.73 27.20 2.77
CA ASN A 250 -0.47 25.75 2.85
C ASN A 250 0.52 25.38 3.98
N SER A 251 0.94 26.33 4.81
CA SER A 251 1.95 26.11 5.86
C SER A 251 1.57 24.99 6.83
N ASP A 252 0.28 24.89 7.15
CA ASP A 252 -0.23 23.98 8.19
C ASP A 252 -1.02 22.80 7.61
N ILE A 253 -0.89 22.55 6.30
CA ILE A 253 -1.62 21.48 5.65
C ILE A 253 -1.09 20.12 6.07
N HIS A 254 -1.97 19.26 6.59
CA HIS A 254 -1.56 17.97 7.16
C HIS A 254 -1.10 16.96 6.10
N ALA A 255 -1.66 17.02 4.89
CA ALA A 255 -1.37 16.10 3.79
C ALA A 255 -0.94 16.88 2.53
N PRO A 256 0.30 17.38 2.49
CA PRO A 256 0.81 18.12 1.34
C PRO A 256 0.82 17.25 0.08
N LEU A 257 0.50 17.84 -1.07
CA LEU A 257 0.51 17.13 -2.36
C LEU A 257 1.87 16.48 -2.68
N ARG A 258 2.99 17.12 -2.33
CA ARG A 258 4.34 16.57 -2.55
C ARG A 258 4.53 15.24 -1.83
N GLU A 259 4.03 15.11 -0.61
CA GLU A 259 4.16 13.88 0.16
C GLU A 259 3.40 12.73 -0.46
N CYS A 260 2.17 13.00 -0.93
CA CYS A 260 1.37 12.05 -1.68
C CYS A 260 2.07 11.63 -2.98
N HIS A 261 2.58 12.59 -3.75
CA HIS A 261 3.35 12.31 -4.97
C HIS A 261 4.50 11.34 -4.73
N ILE A 262 5.34 11.58 -3.70
CA ILE A 262 6.45 10.68 -3.41
C ILE A 262 5.95 9.28 -2.99
N SER A 263 4.86 9.20 -2.21
CA SER A 263 4.27 7.90 -1.82
C SER A 263 3.72 7.17 -3.04
N THR A 264 3.10 7.90 -3.97
CA THR A 264 2.57 7.38 -5.23
C THR A 264 3.69 6.90 -6.16
N SER A 265 4.81 7.62 -6.23
CA SER A 265 5.98 7.19 -6.99
C SER A 265 6.53 5.85 -6.47
N LEU A 266 6.51 5.61 -5.15
CA LEU A 266 6.95 4.32 -4.59
C LEU A 266 6.09 3.15 -5.07
N VAL A 267 4.76 3.27 -4.97
CA VAL A 267 3.85 2.18 -5.37
C VAL A 267 3.97 1.87 -6.86
N HIS A 268 4.19 2.90 -7.70
CA HIS A 268 4.48 2.70 -9.12
C HIS A 268 5.82 2.01 -9.33
N ALA A 269 6.88 2.43 -8.64
CA ALA A 269 8.20 1.81 -8.78
C ALA A 269 8.20 0.33 -8.37
N ALA A 270 7.45 -0.05 -7.33
CA ALA A 270 7.24 -1.46 -6.99
C ALA A 270 6.50 -2.24 -8.07
N ASN A 271 5.45 -1.65 -8.66
CA ASN A 271 4.72 -2.27 -9.77
C ASN A 271 5.58 -2.39 -11.04
N ILE A 272 6.44 -1.42 -11.34
CA ILE A 272 7.38 -1.47 -12.47
C ILE A 272 8.40 -2.60 -12.26
N SER A 273 8.98 -2.68 -11.05
CA SER A 273 9.86 -3.79 -10.67
C SER A 273 9.18 -5.14 -10.92
N TYR A 274 7.93 -5.31 -10.47
CA TYR A 274 7.15 -6.53 -10.68
C TYR A 274 6.90 -6.82 -12.17
N ARG A 275 6.49 -5.82 -12.95
CA ARG A 275 6.14 -6.00 -14.37
C ARG A 275 7.33 -6.37 -15.24
N LEU A 276 8.52 -5.88 -14.91
CA LEU A 276 9.77 -6.26 -15.58
C LEU A 276 10.36 -7.56 -15.07
N GLY A 277 9.80 -8.11 -14.00
CA GLY A 277 10.24 -9.35 -13.38
C GLY A 277 9.95 -10.59 -14.22
N THR A 278 10.48 -11.72 -13.74
CA THR A 278 10.23 -13.04 -14.33
C THR A 278 9.78 -14.03 -13.28
N LYS A 279 9.05 -15.07 -13.71
CA LYS A 279 8.67 -16.17 -12.82
C LYS A 279 9.90 -16.94 -12.37
N LYS A 280 10.03 -17.15 -11.06
CA LYS A 280 11.19 -17.80 -10.44
C LYS A 280 10.73 -18.85 -9.44
N ASN A 281 11.49 -19.93 -9.33
CA ASN A 281 11.24 -20.94 -8.30
C ASN A 281 11.72 -20.43 -6.93
N ASN A 282 11.31 -21.12 -5.86
CA ASN A 282 11.66 -20.72 -4.51
C ASN A 282 13.18 -20.59 -4.24
N GLY A 283 13.99 -21.50 -4.80
CA GLY A 283 15.44 -21.47 -4.63
C GLY A 283 16.07 -20.23 -5.26
N GLU A 284 15.70 -19.94 -6.50
CA GLU A 284 16.14 -18.73 -7.22
C GLU A 284 15.76 -17.45 -6.46
N ILE A 285 14.53 -17.37 -5.93
CA ILE A 285 14.10 -16.20 -5.16
C ILE A 285 14.90 -16.07 -3.86
N THR A 286 15.03 -17.17 -3.11
CA THR A 286 15.78 -17.19 -1.84
C THR A 286 17.23 -16.76 -2.06
N ASP A 287 17.86 -17.24 -3.12
CA ASP A 287 19.23 -16.87 -3.46
C ASP A 287 19.38 -15.40 -3.88
N ALA A 288 18.40 -14.86 -4.60
CA ALA A 288 18.41 -13.47 -5.04
C ALA A 288 18.28 -12.47 -3.88
N ILE A 289 17.53 -12.83 -2.83
CA ILE A 289 17.23 -11.92 -1.71
C ILE A 289 18.07 -12.15 -0.46
N LYS A 290 18.97 -13.14 -0.45
CA LYS A 290 19.72 -13.57 0.74
C LYS A 290 20.56 -12.47 1.41
N SER A 291 20.97 -11.45 0.65
CA SER A 291 21.71 -10.30 1.18
C SER A 291 20.80 -9.27 1.86
N SER A 292 19.50 -9.30 1.60
CA SER A 292 18.50 -8.44 2.24
C SER A 292 17.77 -9.22 3.33
N SER A 293 18.19 -9.04 4.57
CA SER A 293 17.58 -9.71 5.74
C SER A 293 16.09 -9.37 5.88
N GLY A 294 15.71 -8.11 5.66
CA GLY A 294 14.32 -7.66 5.70
C GLY A 294 13.47 -8.30 4.59
N LEU A 295 13.97 -8.36 3.35
CA LEU A 295 13.25 -9.01 2.25
C LEU A 295 13.16 -10.52 2.45
N SER A 296 14.23 -11.16 2.93
CA SER A 296 14.25 -12.60 3.26
C SER A 296 13.23 -12.95 4.33
N GLU A 297 13.16 -12.17 5.41
CA GLU A 297 12.19 -12.38 6.50
C GLU A 297 10.75 -12.20 6.01
N ALA A 298 10.46 -11.10 5.30
CA ALA A 298 9.12 -10.84 4.78
C ALA A 298 8.70 -11.88 3.72
N TYR A 299 9.62 -12.31 2.86
CA TYR A 299 9.37 -13.36 1.88
C TYR A 299 9.06 -14.70 2.54
N ASN A 300 9.77 -15.05 3.63
CA ASN A 300 9.48 -16.27 4.39
C ASN A 300 8.06 -16.23 4.99
N ARG A 301 7.63 -15.10 5.56
CA ARG A 301 6.25 -14.94 6.03
C ARG A 301 5.23 -15.00 4.90
N MET A 302 5.54 -14.43 3.74
CA MET A 302 4.68 -14.54 2.56
C MET A 302 4.54 -16.00 2.13
N LYS A 303 5.64 -16.76 2.05
CA LYS A 303 5.64 -18.18 1.71
C LYS A 303 4.80 -19.02 2.67
N GLU A 304 4.95 -18.81 3.97
CA GLU A 304 4.16 -19.51 4.98
C GLU A 304 2.67 -19.25 4.77
N HIS A 305 2.29 -17.98 4.61
CA HIS A 305 0.90 -17.58 4.34
C HIS A 305 0.35 -18.19 3.03
N LEU A 306 1.16 -18.21 1.97
CA LEU A 306 0.81 -18.85 0.71
C LEU A 306 0.63 -20.37 0.86
N GLY A 307 1.49 -21.02 1.65
CA GLY A 307 1.41 -22.45 1.93
C GLY A 307 0.11 -22.83 2.64
N VAL A 308 -0.33 -22.02 3.61
CA VAL A 308 -1.65 -22.20 4.28
C VAL A 308 -2.81 -22.13 3.27
N ASN A 309 -2.65 -21.36 2.20
CA ASN A 309 -3.63 -21.22 1.11
C ASN A 309 -3.44 -22.22 -0.04
N GLY A 310 -2.60 -23.24 0.14
CA GLY A 310 -2.35 -24.27 -0.87
C GLY A 310 -1.54 -23.81 -2.08
N VAL A 311 -0.96 -22.61 -2.03
CA VAL A 311 -0.11 -22.08 -3.11
C VAL A 311 1.30 -22.65 -2.98
N LYS A 312 1.73 -23.37 -4.01
CA LYS A 312 3.07 -23.97 -4.07
C LYS A 312 4.06 -23.01 -4.73
N VAL A 313 5.01 -22.48 -3.95
CA VAL A 313 5.97 -21.46 -4.40
C VAL A 313 7.13 -22.05 -5.22
N ASP A 314 7.39 -23.35 -5.10
CA ASP A 314 8.39 -24.09 -5.87
C ASP A 314 8.02 -24.26 -7.36
N GLN A 315 6.75 -24.12 -7.74
CA GLN A 315 6.25 -24.26 -9.12
C GLN A 315 6.32 -22.97 -9.96
N SER A 316 7.28 -22.08 -9.70
CA SER A 316 7.42 -20.79 -10.40
C SER A 316 6.14 -19.93 -10.38
N SER A 317 5.41 -19.96 -9.26
CA SER A 317 4.14 -19.24 -9.11
C SER A 317 4.31 -17.75 -8.81
N LEU A 318 5.51 -17.32 -8.42
CA LEU A 318 5.82 -15.93 -8.10
C LEU A 318 6.73 -15.31 -9.16
N THR A 319 6.44 -14.04 -9.46
CA THR A 319 7.33 -13.17 -10.22
C THR A 319 8.33 -12.52 -9.26
N LEU A 320 9.61 -12.71 -9.54
CA LEU A 320 10.70 -11.96 -8.95
C LEU A 320 10.91 -10.70 -9.80
N GLY A 321 10.56 -9.55 -9.24
CA GLY A 321 10.81 -8.25 -9.87
C GLY A 321 12.29 -7.96 -10.01
N ILE A 322 12.65 -7.15 -10.99
CA ILE A 322 14.04 -6.71 -11.14
C ILE A 322 14.33 -5.59 -10.12
N PRO A 323 15.54 -5.54 -9.52
CA PRO A 323 15.92 -4.42 -8.68
C PRO A 323 16.03 -3.14 -9.51
N LEU A 324 15.42 -2.05 -9.05
CA LEU A 324 15.48 -0.75 -9.71
C LEU A 324 16.22 0.24 -8.82
N SER A 325 17.18 0.96 -9.41
CA SER A 325 17.83 2.10 -8.76
C SER A 325 17.15 3.40 -9.17
N VAL A 326 16.97 4.33 -8.24
CA VAL A 326 16.30 5.60 -8.46
C VAL A 326 17.17 6.72 -7.88
N ASP A 327 17.34 7.82 -8.61
CA ASP A 327 17.93 9.03 -8.04
C ASP A 327 16.87 9.73 -7.17
N PRO A 328 17.07 9.87 -5.84
CA PRO A 328 16.06 10.47 -4.97
C PRO A 328 15.76 11.94 -5.25
N LYS A 329 16.66 12.66 -5.94
CA LYS A 329 16.52 14.08 -6.26
C LYS A 329 15.80 14.30 -7.57
N THR A 330 16.18 13.56 -8.62
CA THR A 330 15.56 13.71 -9.94
C THR A 330 14.34 12.82 -10.11
N GLU A 331 14.16 11.83 -9.22
CA GLU A 331 13.09 10.83 -9.24
C GLU A 331 13.11 9.96 -10.52
N LEU A 332 14.26 9.90 -11.19
CA LEU A 332 14.47 9.10 -12.41
C LEU A 332 15.11 7.76 -12.06
N PHE A 333 14.74 6.72 -12.81
CA PHE A 333 15.45 5.45 -12.75
C PHE A 333 16.89 5.62 -13.25
N THR A 334 17.81 4.91 -12.61
CA THR A 334 19.24 4.91 -12.93
C THR A 334 19.78 3.48 -12.96
N GLY A 335 21.02 3.32 -13.43
CA GLY A 335 21.68 2.01 -13.48
C GLY A 335 21.17 1.13 -14.63
N ALA A 336 21.51 -0.16 -14.55
CA ALA A 336 21.38 -1.11 -15.67
C ALA A 336 19.93 -1.35 -16.13
N ASN A 337 18.94 -1.12 -15.26
CA ASN A 337 17.54 -1.39 -15.54
C ASN A 337 16.72 -0.12 -15.87
N SER A 338 17.37 1.05 -15.98
CA SER A 338 16.69 2.34 -16.11
C SER A 338 15.94 2.56 -17.42
N GLU A 339 16.42 2.03 -18.55
CA GLU A 339 15.75 2.17 -19.85
C GLU A 339 14.51 1.27 -19.95
N ALA A 340 14.53 0.12 -19.29
CA ALA A 340 13.39 -0.79 -19.26
C ALA A 340 12.27 -0.31 -18.32
N ALA A 341 12.63 0.48 -17.29
CA ALA A 341 11.76 0.99 -16.24
C ALA A 341 11.05 2.28 -16.65
#